data_AF-A0A4Y2M4T0-F1
#
_entry.id   AF-A0A4Y2M4T0-F1
#
_cell.length_a   1.000
_cell.length_b   1.000
_cell.length_c   1.000
_cell.angle_alpha   90.00
_cell.angle_beta   90.00
_cell.angle_gamma   90.00
#
_symmetry.space_group_name_H-M   'P 1'
#
loop_
_entity.id
_entity.type
_entity.pdbx_description
1 polymer ?
#
loop_
_entity_poly.entity_id
_entity_poly.type
_entity_poly.pdbx_seq_one_letter_code
_entity_poly.pdbx_strand_id
1 'polypeptide(L)'
;MESYPETYSEFVRMGLWNFCFKNYRHPSYQYDELFDGCHWVFSYKYQNIRDWMQPAWLIFVQAVMSLSVIFALLALAFISVILMRFLIKLEVFFIGAAFVCETIISVIMFLGVSVFGGMCYNRSWLQYPSFNHLSWAYGLAVVSMFFHMFSAAYLYADTKRAQEYRRRASNLVYNMQPRF
;
A
#
# COMPACT_ATOMS: atom_id res chain seq x y z
N MET A 1 -7.31 4.42 11.50
CA MET A 1 -7.27 4.86 12.91
C MET A 1 -8.67 5.27 13.29
N GLU A 2 -9.08 5.00 14.52
CA GLU A 2 -10.39 5.36 15.04
C GLU A 2 -10.28 5.68 16.53
N SER A 3 -11.28 6.38 17.08
CA SER A 3 -11.34 6.70 18.50
C SER A 3 -12.13 5.66 19.27
N TYR A 4 -11.86 5.54 20.56
CA TYR A 4 -12.67 4.72 21.46
C TYR A 4 -14.11 5.25 21.52
N PRO A 5 -15.13 4.39 21.35
CA PRO A 5 -16.53 4.84 21.38
C PRO A 5 -16.93 5.45 22.73
N GLU A 6 -16.26 5.07 23.82
CA GLU A 6 -16.51 5.54 25.18
C GLU A 6 -16.02 6.97 25.44
N THR A 7 -15.09 7.48 24.62
CA THR A 7 -14.48 8.81 24.85
C THR A 7 -15.30 9.96 24.28
N TYR A 8 -16.38 9.68 23.54
CA TYR A 8 -17.25 10.68 22.90
C TYR A 8 -16.47 11.80 22.18
N SER A 9 -15.35 11.44 21.55
CA SER A 9 -14.47 12.38 20.86
C SER A 9 -15.11 12.93 19.59
N GLU A 10 -14.74 14.17 19.25
CA GLU A 10 -15.21 14.82 18.02
C GLU A 10 -14.62 14.16 16.76
N PHE A 11 -13.40 13.64 16.86
CA PHE A 11 -12.87 12.72 15.85
C PHE A 11 -13.43 11.32 16.09
N VAL A 12 -13.93 10.68 15.03
CA VAL A 12 -14.52 9.33 15.10
C VAL A 12 -13.58 8.31 14.48
N ARG A 13 -13.23 8.50 13.20
CA ARG A 13 -12.35 7.59 12.46
C ARG A 13 -11.81 8.23 11.19
N MET A 14 -10.71 7.66 10.71
CA MET A 14 -10.13 7.98 9.42
C MET A 14 -9.68 6.73 8.68
N GLY A 15 -9.86 6.77 7.36
CA GLY A 15 -9.11 5.97 6.41
C GLY A 15 -8.02 6.81 5.75
N LEU A 16 -7.45 6.28 4.66
CA LEU A 16 -6.49 7.03 3.86
C LEU A 16 -7.13 8.26 3.20
N TRP A 17 -8.36 8.12 2.69
CA TRP A 17 -9.02 9.13 1.85
C TRP A 17 -10.31 9.70 2.44
N ASN A 18 -10.78 9.18 3.56
CA ASN A 18 -12.02 9.63 4.19
C ASN A 18 -11.77 9.90 5.67
N PHE A 19 -12.35 10.97 6.18
CA PHE A 19 -12.35 11.32 7.60
C PHE A 19 -13.80 11.42 8.08
N CYS A 20 -14.02 11.03 9.33
CA CYS A 20 -15.31 11.09 9.99
C CYS A 20 -15.16 11.90 11.27
N PHE A 21 -15.93 12.98 11.36
CA PHE A 21 -16.04 13.83 12.54
C PHE A 21 -17.48 13.82 13.05
N LYS A 22 -17.65 14.15 14.33
CA LYS A 22 -18.94 14.32 14.99
C LYS A 22 -18.93 15.65 15.72
N ASN A 23 -19.74 16.59 15.22
CA ASN A 23 -19.86 17.95 15.78
C ASN A 23 -18.52 18.69 15.97
N TYR A 24 -17.51 18.41 15.14
CA TYR A 24 -16.19 19.02 15.29
C TYR A 24 -16.22 20.51 14.89
N ARG A 25 -15.61 21.36 15.73
CA ARG A 25 -15.39 22.79 15.44
C ARG A 25 -13.90 23.05 15.37
N HIS A 26 -13.41 23.48 14.20
CA HIS A 26 -11.99 23.73 14.03
C HIS A 26 -11.58 25.07 14.68
N PRO A 27 -10.64 25.11 15.64
CA PRO A 27 -10.33 26.33 16.40
C PRO A 27 -9.87 27.52 15.57
N SER A 28 -9.14 27.28 14.48
CA SER A 28 -8.61 28.33 13.60
C SER A 28 -9.65 28.85 12.60
N TYR A 29 -10.81 28.20 12.49
CA TYR A 29 -11.85 28.57 11.54
C TYR A 29 -12.85 29.51 12.21
N GLN A 30 -12.98 30.73 11.68
CA GLN A 30 -13.75 31.80 12.31
C GLN A 30 -15.27 31.63 12.18
N TYR A 31 -15.72 30.85 11.19
CA TYR A 31 -17.15 30.60 10.97
C TYR A 31 -17.63 29.43 11.81
N ASP A 32 -18.86 29.51 12.34
CA ASP A 32 -19.46 28.45 13.16
C ASP A 32 -19.96 27.26 12.31
N GLU A 33 -19.04 26.68 11.54
CA GLU A 33 -19.31 25.51 10.73
C GLU A 33 -19.01 24.24 11.53
N LEU A 34 -20.03 23.40 11.67
CA LEU A 34 -19.89 22.08 12.25
C LEU A 34 -19.47 21.08 11.16
N PHE A 35 -18.35 20.40 11.40
CA PHE A 35 -17.91 19.26 10.58
C PHE A 35 -18.50 17.98 11.16
N ASP A 36 -19.54 17.47 10.50
CA ASP A 36 -20.25 16.26 10.91
C ASP A 36 -20.36 15.26 9.75
N GLY A 37 -20.31 13.98 10.09
CA GLY A 37 -20.35 12.86 9.17
C GLY A 37 -18.99 12.47 8.57
N CYS A 38 -19.05 11.50 7.67
CA CYS A 38 -17.89 10.96 6.95
C CYS A 38 -17.83 11.54 5.55
N HIS A 39 -16.75 12.26 5.24
CA HIS A 39 -16.57 12.82 3.91
C HIS A 39 -15.20 12.46 3.33
N TRP A 40 -15.16 12.47 2.00
CA TRP A 40 -13.92 12.35 1.26
C TRP A 40 -13.05 13.59 1.51
N VAL A 41 -11.74 13.39 1.56
CA VAL A 41 -10.77 14.41 1.92
C VAL A 41 -10.77 15.62 0.98
N PHE A 42 -11.08 15.41 -0.30
CA PHE A 42 -11.23 16.50 -1.29
C PHE A 42 -12.68 16.96 -1.48
N SER A 43 -13.59 16.59 -0.58
CA SER A 43 -14.95 17.13 -0.56
C SER A 43 -14.92 18.63 -0.23
N TYR A 44 -15.89 19.36 -0.77
CA TYR A 44 -16.10 20.78 -0.47
C TYR A 44 -16.20 21.03 1.05
N LYS A 45 -16.80 20.07 1.78
CA LYS A 45 -16.96 20.15 3.24
C LYS A 45 -15.64 20.28 4.00
N TYR A 46 -14.53 19.73 3.49
CA TYR A 46 -13.23 19.76 4.17
C TYR A 46 -12.22 20.71 3.53
N GLN A 47 -12.61 21.47 2.51
CA GLN A 47 -11.70 22.32 1.75
C GLN A 47 -10.92 23.29 2.64
N ASN A 48 -11.55 23.86 3.66
CA ASN A 48 -10.94 24.85 4.55
C ASN A 48 -10.00 24.26 5.61
N ILE A 49 -10.17 22.97 5.96
CA ILE A 49 -9.38 22.29 7.00
C ILE A 49 -8.43 21.22 6.43
N ARG A 50 -8.39 21.07 5.10
CA ARG A 50 -7.69 20.00 4.40
C ARG A 50 -6.20 19.98 4.71
N ASP A 51 -5.55 21.15 4.70
CA ASP A 51 -4.10 21.25 4.86
C ASP A 51 -3.66 20.85 6.28
N TRP A 52 -4.50 21.09 7.28
CA TRP A 52 -4.30 20.60 8.65
C TRP A 52 -4.52 19.08 8.75
N MET A 53 -5.58 18.58 8.11
CA MET A 53 -5.95 17.16 8.14
C MET A 53 -4.96 16.28 7.38
N GLN A 54 -4.34 16.79 6.31
CA GLN A 54 -3.37 16.09 5.46
C GLN A 54 -1.96 16.71 5.58
N PRO A 55 -1.24 16.46 6.68
CA PRO A 55 0.16 16.83 6.75
C PRO A 55 0.98 16.07 5.70
N ALA A 56 2.14 16.62 5.34
CA ALA A 56 3.00 16.07 4.28
C ALA A 56 3.33 14.58 4.45
N TRP A 57 3.53 14.12 5.69
CA TRP A 57 3.80 12.71 5.98
C TRP A 57 2.59 11.81 5.66
N LEU A 58 1.35 12.28 5.85
CA LEU A 58 0.15 11.51 5.52
C LEU A 58 -0.06 11.46 4.00
N ILE A 59 0.24 12.56 3.30
CA ILE A 59 0.24 12.61 1.82
C ILE A 59 1.27 11.61 1.27
N PHE A 60 2.45 11.51 1.90
CA PHE A 60 3.44 10.49 1.55
C PHE A 60 2.87 9.08 1.74
N VAL A 61 2.24 8.77 2.89
CA VAL A 61 1.59 7.48 3.13
C VAL A 61 0.50 7.20 2.08
N GLN A 62 -0.34 8.18 1.76
CA GLN A 62 -1.35 8.08 0.72
C GLN A 62 -0.74 7.70 -0.64
N ALA A 63 0.33 8.38 -1.05
CA ALA A 63 1.00 8.14 -2.32
C ALA A 63 1.61 6.74 -2.40
N VAL A 64 2.38 6.32 -1.39
CA VAL A 64 3.06 5.02 -1.40
C VAL A 64 2.08 3.84 -1.33
N MET A 65 0.99 3.97 -0.57
CA MET A 65 -0.05 2.94 -0.48
C MET A 65 -0.92 2.87 -1.75
N SER A 66 -1.18 3.99 -2.42
CA SER A 66 -1.84 3.96 -3.73
C SER A 66 -0.93 3.37 -4.80
N LEU A 67 0.36 3.70 -4.77
CA LEU A 67 1.35 3.13 -5.68
C LEU A 67 1.52 1.62 -5.47
N SER A 68 1.46 1.15 -4.22
CA SER A 68 1.53 -0.29 -3.92
C SER A 68 0.35 -1.06 -4.53
N VAL A 69 -0.86 -0.50 -4.50
CA VAL A 69 -2.03 -1.11 -5.17
C VAL A 69 -1.82 -1.18 -6.68
N ILE A 70 -1.28 -0.13 -7.31
CA ILE A 70 -1.01 -0.12 -8.76
C ILE A 70 0.00 -1.21 -9.13
N PHE A 71 1.11 -1.32 -8.39
CA PHE A 71 2.10 -2.36 -8.63
C PHE A 71 1.55 -3.76 -8.35
N ALA A 72 0.68 -3.93 -7.34
CA ALA A 72 0.05 -5.22 -7.05
C ALA A 72 -0.85 -5.68 -8.21
N LEU A 73 -1.62 -4.76 -8.83
CA LEU A 73 -2.41 -5.07 -10.02
C LEU A 73 -1.52 -5.45 -11.22
N LEU A 74 -0.39 -4.77 -11.40
CA LEU A 74 0.59 -5.11 -12.45
C LEU A 74 1.23 -6.48 -12.20
N ALA A 75 1.64 -6.79 -10.97
CA ALA A 75 2.18 -8.10 -10.61
C ALA A 75 1.16 -9.21 -10.84
N LEU A 76 -0.09 -9.00 -10.46
CA LEU A 76 -1.19 -9.93 -10.71
C LEU A 76 -1.41 -10.16 -12.21
N ALA A 77 -1.33 -9.11 -13.04
CA ALA A 77 -1.43 -9.23 -14.49
C ALA A 77 -0.29 -10.09 -15.07
N PHE A 78 0.96 -9.89 -14.63
CA PHE A 78 2.09 -10.72 -15.06
C PHE A 78 1.94 -12.19 -14.65
N ILE A 79 1.54 -12.46 -13.41
CA ILE A 79 1.28 -13.81 -12.91
C ILE A 79 0.14 -14.47 -13.73
N SER A 80 -0.91 -13.72 -14.05
CA SER A 80 -2.03 -14.23 -14.85
C SER A 80 -1.60 -14.64 -16.26
N VAL A 81 -0.74 -13.85 -16.92
CA VAL A 81 -0.18 -14.19 -18.25
C VAL A 81 0.65 -15.47 -18.20
N ILE A 82 1.39 -15.70 -17.12
CA ILE A 82 2.16 -16.93 -16.91
C ILE A 82 1.21 -18.13 -16.75
N LEU A 83 0.19 -18.01 -15.89
CA LEU A 83 -0.77 -19.09 -15.62
C LEU A 83 -1.57 -19.50 -16.87
N MET A 84 -1.96 -18.53 -17.71
CA MET A 84 -2.68 -18.78 -18.96
C MET A 84 -1.79 -19.40 -20.05
N ARG A 85 -0.47 -19.54 -19.82
CA ARG A 85 0.52 -20.03 -20.80
C ARG A 85 0.50 -19.27 -22.14
N PHE A 86 0.06 -18.01 -22.14
CA PHE A 86 -0.10 -17.23 -23.37
C PHE A 86 1.25 -16.89 -24.03
N LEU A 87 2.29 -16.64 -23.22
CA LEU A 87 3.62 -16.21 -23.69
C LEU A 87 4.76 -17.03 -23.08
N ILE A 88 4.77 -18.35 -23.30
CA ILE A 88 5.78 -19.29 -22.76
C ILE A 88 7.23 -18.86 -23.08
N LYS A 89 7.46 -18.25 -24.26
CA LYS A 89 8.81 -17.77 -24.66
C LYS A 89 9.35 -16.65 -23.77
N LEU A 90 8.47 -15.86 -23.16
CA LEU A 90 8.78 -14.71 -22.31
C LEU A 90 8.55 -15.00 -20.82
N GLU A 91 8.28 -16.25 -20.45
CA GLU A 91 7.97 -16.67 -19.07
C GLU A 91 8.98 -16.17 -18.04
N VAL A 92 10.29 -16.36 -18.29
CA VAL A 92 11.36 -15.88 -17.38
C VAL A 92 11.34 -14.36 -17.20
N PHE A 93 10.96 -13.61 -18.25
CA PHE A 93 10.83 -12.16 -18.17
C PHE A 93 9.65 -11.77 -17.29
N PHE A 94 8.48 -12.40 -17.46
CA PHE A 94 7.30 -12.10 -16.65
C PHE A 94 7.47 -12.49 -15.18
N ILE A 95 8.10 -13.64 -14.89
CA ILE A 95 8.38 -14.06 -13.50
C ILE A 95 9.35 -13.05 -12.84
N GLY A 96 10.40 -12.66 -13.56
CA GLY A 96 11.34 -11.64 -13.09
C GLY A 96 10.69 -10.27 -12.89
N ALA A 97 9.80 -9.84 -13.79
CA ALA A 97 9.06 -8.59 -13.66
C ALA A 97 8.10 -8.61 -12.46
N ALA A 98 7.37 -9.71 -12.25
CA ALA A 98 6.51 -9.89 -11.08
C ALA A 98 7.32 -9.86 -9.78
N PHE A 99 8.49 -10.50 -9.73
CA PHE A 99 9.42 -10.43 -8.60
C PHE A 99 9.83 -8.98 -8.28
N VAL A 100 10.21 -8.21 -9.29
CA VAL A 100 10.61 -6.80 -9.11
C VAL A 100 9.43 -5.98 -8.58
N CYS A 101 8.22 -6.15 -9.13
CA CYS A 101 7.03 -5.48 -8.63
C CYS A 101 6.74 -5.81 -7.16
N GLU A 102 6.73 -7.09 -6.79
CA GLU A 102 6.51 -7.55 -5.40
C GLU A 102 7.56 -7.01 -4.43
N THR A 103 8.82 -6.94 -4.87
CA THR A 103 9.90 -6.34 -4.08
C THR A 103 9.65 -4.85 -3.85
N ILE A 104 9.29 -4.09 -4.90
CA ILE A 104 8.96 -2.67 -4.78
C ILE A 104 7.77 -2.47 -3.83
N ILE A 105 6.70 -3.26 -3.99
CA ILE A 105 5.51 -3.22 -3.12
C ILE A 105 5.90 -3.41 -1.66
N SER A 106 6.70 -4.44 -1.35
CA SER A 106 7.11 -4.73 0.02
C SER A 106 7.86 -3.56 0.68
N VAL A 107 8.75 -2.90 -0.07
CA VAL A 107 9.54 -1.76 0.41
C VAL A 107 8.65 -0.53 0.64
N ILE A 108 7.81 -0.18 -0.33
CA ILE A 108 6.97 1.02 -0.21
C ILE A 108 5.85 0.84 0.81
N MET A 109 5.31 -0.38 0.97
CA MET A 109 4.36 -0.69 2.05
C MET A 109 5.03 -0.62 3.42
N PHE A 110 6.26 -1.14 3.56
CA PHE A 110 7.02 -1.01 4.80
C PHE A 110 7.23 0.46 5.17
N LEU A 111 7.59 1.32 4.22
CA LEU A 111 7.70 2.76 4.44
C LEU A 111 6.36 3.38 4.85
N GLY A 112 5.27 3.08 4.13
CA GLY A 112 3.94 3.63 4.42
C GLY A 112 3.42 3.23 5.82
N VAL A 113 3.53 1.95 6.17
CA VAL A 113 3.11 1.41 7.47
C VAL A 113 3.97 1.96 8.61
N SER A 114 5.28 2.09 8.41
CA SER A 114 6.20 2.61 9.42
C SER A 114 6.00 4.10 9.67
N VAL A 115 5.87 4.91 8.61
CA VAL A 115 5.62 6.36 8.72
C VAL A 115 4.27 6.61 9.38
N PHE A 116 3.21 5.91 8.97
CA PHE A 116 1.91 6.04 9.62
C PHE A 116 1.97 5.60 11.08
N GLY A 117 2.59 4.46 11.37
CA GLY A 117 2.73 3.94 12.74
C GLY A 117 3.47 4.90 13.66
N GLY A 118 4.55 5.52 13.19
CA GLY A 118 5.34 6.48 13.96
C GLY A 118 4.67 7.85 14.15
N MET A 119 3.92 8.32 13.15
CA MET A 119 3.38 9.69 13.14
C MET A 119 1.92 9.80 13.60
N CYS A 120 1.15 8.70 13.60
CA CYS A 120 -0.30 8.75 13.84
C CYS A 120 -0.67 9.27 15.24
N TYR A 121 0.20 9.13 16.24
CA TYR A 121 0.00 9.63 17.61
C TYR A 121 0.62 10.99 17.88
N ASN A 122 1.06 11.70 16.83
CA ASN A 122 1.65 13.01 16.98
C ASN A 122 0.61 14.02 17.53
N ARG A 123 0.93 14.60 18.69
CA ARG A 123 0.09 15.60 19.40
C ARG A 123 -0.15 16.86 18.58
N SER A 124 0.72 17.18 17.62
CA SER A 124 0.60 18.38 16.78
C SER A 124 -0.38 18.23 15.62
N TRP A 125 -0.89 17.02 15.34
CA TRP A 125 -1.74 16.77 14.19
C TRP A 125 -3.22 16.69 14.54
N LEU A 126 -3.63 15.67 15.30
CA LEU A 126 -5.03 15.46 15.67
C LEU A 126 -5.25 15.76 17.16
N GLN A 127 -6.41 16.32 17.50
CA GLN A 127 -6.76 16.57 18.90
C GLN A 127 -6.92 15.25 19.66
N TYR A 128 -6.46 15.24 20.91
CA TYR A 128 -6.55 14.11 21.84
C TYR A 128 -6.10 12.76 21.26
N PRO A 129 -4.86 12.64 20.76
CA PRO A 129 -4.38 11.40 20.13
C PRO A 129 -4.36 10.20 21.08
N SER A 130 -4.38 10.44 22.41
CA SER A 130 -4.44 9.40 23.44
C SER A 130 -5.74 8.59 23.42
N PHE A 131 -6.82 9.14 22.86
CA PHE A 131 -8.12 8.45 22.75
C PHE A 131 -8.29 7.71 21.43
N ASN A 132 -7.24 7.67 20.60
CA ASN A 132 -7.27 7.01 19.31
C ASN A 132 -6.50 5.70 19.37
N HIS A 133 -6.93 4.73 18.59
CA HIS A 133 -6.23 3.48 18.36
C HIS A 133 -6.12 3.17 16.87
N LEU A 134 -5.14 2.34 16.54
CA LEU A 134 -4.98 1.82 15.20
C LEU A 134 -6.16 0.89 14.89
N SER A 135 -6.87 1.18 13.79
CA SER A 135 -8.02 0.38 13.38
C SER A 135 -7.57 -0.92 12.69
N TRP A 136 -8.48 -1.87 12.54
CA TRP A 136 -8.24 -3.14 11.85
C TRP A 136 -7.60 -3.00 10.46
N ALA A 137 -7.97 -1.95 9.71
CA ALA A 137 -7.39 -1.69 8.38
C ALA A 137 -5.86 -1.49 8.42
N TYR A 138 -5.32 -0.90 9.49
CA TYR A 138 -3.87 -0.78 9.67
C TYR A 138 -3.23 -2.15 9.92
N GLY A 139 -3.85 -2.97 10.78
CA GLY A 139 -3.39 -4.35 11.02
C GLY A 139 -3.37 -5.18 9.72
N LEU A 140 -4.42 -5.06 8.89
CA LEU A 140 -4.47 -5.71 7.58
C LEU A 140 -3.36 -5.21 6.63
N ALA A 141 -3.02 -3.92 6.67
CA ALA A 141 -1.92 -3.39 5.87
C ALA A 141 -0.55 -3.96 6.30
N VAL A 142 -0.31 -4.10 7.61
CA VAL A 142 0.90 -4.75 8.15
C VAL A 142 0.98 -6.21 7.71
N VAL A 143 -0.13 -6.96 7.83
CA VAL A 143 -0.18 -8.37 7.40
C VAL A 143 0.03 -8.51 5.89
N SER A 144 -0.61 -7.66 5.09
CA SER A 144 -0.43 -7.64 3.63
C SER A 144 1.02 -7.36 3.23
N MET A 145 1.69 -6.43 3.90
CA MET A 145 3.11 -6.15 3.69
C MET A 145 3.97 -7.41 3.87
N PHE A 146 3.73 -8.24 4.89
CA PHE A 146 4.44 -9.52 5.05
C PHE A 146 4.12 -10.53 3.94
N PHE A 147 2.87 -10.62 3.49
CA PHE A 147 2.53 -11.48 2.36
C PHE A 147 3.26 -11.07 1.07
N HIS A 148 3.36 -9.77 0.79
CA HIS A 148 4.15 -9.27 -0.34
C HIS A 148 5.66 -9.59 -0.19
N MET A 149 6.22 -9.50 1.02
CA MET A 149 7.61 -9.95 1.27
C MET A 149 7.80 -11.45 0.99
N PHE A 150 6.88 -12.30 1.45
CA PHE A 150 6.94 -13.74 1.20
C PHE A 150 6.77 -14.06 -0.30
N SER A 151 5.85 -13.37 -0.96
CA SER A 151 5.62 -13.48 -2.41
C SER A 151 6.89 -13.13 -3.20
N ALA A 152 7.55 -12.01 -2.85
CA ALA A 152 8.81 -11.61 -3.46
C ALA A 152 9.91 -12.69 -3.27
N ALA A 153 10.06 -13.24 -2.07
CA ALA A 153 11.03 -14.30 -1.81
C ALA A 153 10.75 -15.57 -2.64
N TYR A 154 9.48 -15.95 -2.78
CA TYR A 154 9.07 -17.09 -3.59
C TYR A 154 9.34 -16.86 -5.08
N LEU A 155 8.93 -15.70 -5.62
CA LEU A 155 9.15 -15.34 -7.02
C LEU A 155 10.63 -15.17 -7.36
N TYR A 156 11.47 -14.77 -6.40
CA TYR A 156 12.91 -14.77 -6.56
C TYR A 156 13.44 -16.19 -6.79
N ALA A 157 13.04 -17.14 -5.94
CA ALA A 157 13.43 -18.54 -6.07
C ALA A 157 12.94 -19.13 -7.39
N ASP A 158 11.71 -18.81 -7.79
CA ASP A 158 11.12 -19.25 -9.06
C ASP A 158 11.86 -18.65 -10.27
N THR A 159 12.22 -17.37 -10.21
CA THR A 159 13.02 -16.69 -11.25
C THR A 159 14.37 -17.40 -11.44
N LYS A 160 15.07 -17.74 -10.35
CA LYS A 160 16.35 -18.47 -10.40
C LYS A 160 16.18 -19.84 -11.02
N ARG A 161 15.16 -20.58 -10.58
CA ARG A 161 14.82 -21.91 -11.10
C ARG A 161 14.51 -21.87 -12.60
N ALA A 162 13.69 -20.91 -13.04
CA ALA A 162 13.32 -20.74 -14.45
C ALA A 162 14.53 -20.36 -15.33
N GLN A 163 15.44 -19.52 -14.82
CA GLN A 163 16.70 -19.20 -15.50
C GLN A 163 17.61 -20.42 -15.66
N GLU A 164 17.75 -21.24 -14.62
CA GLU A 164 18.55 -22.47 -14.67
C GLU A 164 17.99 -23.48 -15.68
N TYR A 165 16.67 -23.71 -15.69
CA TYR A 165 16.04 -24.58 -16.68
C TYR A 165 16.28 -24.08 -18.10
N ARG A 166 16.13 -22.78 -18.34
CA ARG A 166 16.37 -22.19 -19.67
C ARG A 166 17.82 -22.35 -20.11
N ARG A 167 18.79 -22.19 -19.20
CA ARG A 167 20.22 -22.43 -19.46
C ARG A 167 20.49 -23.90 -19.82
N ARG A 168 19.94 -24.83 -19.03
CA ARG A 168 20.09 -26.28 -19.29
C ARG A 168 19.48 -26.68 -20.64
N ALA A 169 18.29 -26.17 -20.97
CA ALA A 169 17.65 -26.40 -22.26
C ALA A 169 18.50 -25.85 -23.43
N SER A 170 19.06 -24.64 -23.29
CA SER A 170 19.94 -24.06 -24.31
C SER A 170 21.23 -24.86 -24.50
N ASN A 171 21.85 -25.33 -23.41
CA ASN A 171 23.07 -26.15 -23.48
C ASN A 171 22.81 -27.50 -24.16
N LEU A 172 21.66 -28.13 -23.90
CA LEU A 172 21.25 -29.37 -24.56
C LEU A 172 21.09 -29.17 -26.08
N VAL A 173 20.45 -28.08 -26.51
CA VAL A 173 20.30 -27.75 -27.94
C VAL A 173 21.66 -27.56 -28.62
N TYR A 174 22.58 -26.85 -27.98
CA TYR A 174 23.94 -26.64 -28.51
C TYR A 174 24.71 -27.97 -28.67
N ASN A 175 24.62 -28.86 -27.68
CA ASN A 175 25.30 -30.17 -27.73
C ASN A 175 24.71 -31.15 -28.76
N MET A 176 23.49 -30.91 -29.26
CA MET A 176 22.85 -31.73 -30.29
C MET A 176 23.15 -31.28 -31.73
N GLN A 177 23.75 -30.09 -31.94
CA GLN A 177 24.14 -29.65 -33.27
C GLN A 177 25.40 -30.42 -33.74
N PRO A 178 25.36 -31.11 -34.90
CA PRO A 178 26.52 -31.82 -35.42
C PRO A 178 27.65 -30.82 -35.70
N ARG A 179 28.83 -31.10 -35.13
CA ARG A 179 30.06 -30.37 -35.46
C ARG A 179 30.49 -30.85 -36.86
N PHE A 180 30.27 -30.00 -37.87
CA PHE A 180 30.87 -30.18 -39.19
C PHE A 180 32.37 -29.86 -39.15
#